data_AF-A0A222E7P2-F1
#
_entry.id   AF-A0A222E7P2-F1
#
_cell.length_a   1.000
_cell.length_b   1.000
_cell.length_c   1.000
_cell.angle_alpha   90.00
_cell.angle_beta   90.00
_cell.angle_gamma   90.00
#
_symmetry.space_group_name_H-M   'P 1'
#
loop_
_entity.id
_entity.type
_entity.pdbx_description
1 polymer ?
#
loop_
_entity_poly.entity_id
_entity_poly.type
_entity_poly.pdbx_seq_one_letter_code
_entity_poly.pdbx_strand_id
1 'polypeptide(L)'
;MAGVELQTMTCPDTSALAGKPSPRRTDALVDTVKWGASIAQIGGYAATGFGFTTWALPFFAIGLLGWLAVGLAWRDRAIILIHLVAMVAMLTGLVTRG
;
A
#
# COMPACT_ATOMS: atom_id res chain seq x y z
N MET A 1 23.64 43.63 -24.61
CA MET A 1 24.95 42.98 -24.42
C MET A 1 24.91 42.36 -23.02
N ALA A 2 24.19 41.24 -22.87
CA ALA A 2 24.71 39.87 -22.93
C ALA A 2 25.48 39.52 -21.65
N GLY A 3 24.78 38.90 -20.69
CA GLY A 3 25.33 38.48 -19.40
C GLY A 3 24.33 37.71 -18.55
N VAL A 4 23.48 36.88 -19.19
CA VAL A 4 22.76 35.81 -18.50
C VAL A 4 23.76 34.67 -18.42
N GLU A 5 24.50 34.62 -17.33
CA GLU A 5 25.43 33.54 -17.04
C GLU A 5 24.60 32.26 -16.86
N LEU A 6 24.72 31.35 -17.83
CA LEU A 6 24.40 29.95 -17.63
C LEU A 6 25.30 29.45 -16.49
N GLN A 7 24.87 29.63 -15.24
CA GLN A 7 25.33 28.78 -14.16
C GLN A 7 24.93 27.38 -14.55
N THR A 8 25.93 26.69 -15.06
CA THR A 8 26.06 25.24 -15.17
C THR A 8 25.10 24.56 -14.21
N MET A 9 24.05 23.97 -14.77
CA MET A 9 23.30 22.91 -14.13
C MET A 9 24.28 21.75 -13.96
N THR A 10 25.19 21.86 -13.00
CA THR A 10 26.08 20.79 -12.59
C THR A 10 25.19 19.66 -12.12
N CYS A 11 25.28 18.51 -12.81
CA CYS A 11 24.59 17.29 -12.43
C CYS A 11 24.79 17.04 -10.93
N PRO A 12 23.75 16.63 -10.17
CA PRO A 12 23.92 16.37 -8.74
C PRO A 12 25.08 15.38 -8.51
N ASP A 13 25.98 15.75 -7.59
CA ASP A 13 27.15 14.96 -7.22
C ASP A 13 26.75 13.52 -6.89
N THR A 14 27.12 12.58 -7.76
CA THR A 14 26.86 11.14 -7.61
C THR A 14 27.51 10.54 -6.37
N SER A 15 28.48 11.24 -5.78
CA SER A 15 29.10 10.90 -4.49
C SER A 15 28.11 10.92 -3.32
N ALA A 16 27.05 11.73 -3.38
CA ALA A 16 25.99 11.75 -2.36
C ALA A 16 25.09 10.49 -2.42
N LEU A 17 24.95 9.89 -3.61
CA LEU A 17 24.17 8.66 -3.79
C LEU A 17 24.96 7.39 -3.45
N ALA A 18 26.30 7.46 -3.46
CA ALA A 18 27.19 6.33 -3.17
C ALA A 18 27.11 5.82 -1.72
N GLY A 19 26.60 6.64 -0.78
CA GLY A 19 26.48 6.28 0.65
C GLY A 19 25.10 5.81 1.10
N LYS A 20 24.07 5.84 0.23
CA LYS A 20 22.70 5.50 0.65
C LYS A 20 22.57 3.97 0.77
N PRO A 21 22.26 3.42 1.96
CA PRO A 21 22.15 1.98 2.14
C PRO A 21 21.05 1.41 1.22
N SER A 22 21.34 0.26 0.62
CA SER A 22 20.34 -0.50 -0.14
C SER A 22 19.16 -0.84 0.77
N PRO A 23 17.90 -0.68 0.31
CA PRO A 23 16.74 -1.08 1.11
C PRO A 23 16.84 -2.55 1.48
N ARG A 24 16.47 -2.90 2.72
CA ARG A 24 16.46 -4.31 3.11
C ARG A 24 15.36 -5.01 2.30
N ARG A 25 15.56 -6.30 2.00
CA ARG A 25 14.55 -7.11 1.28
C ARG A 25 13.15 -6.98 1.92
N THR A 26 13.10 -6.96 3.26
CA THR A 26 11.85 -6.78 4.01
C THR A 26 11.16 -5.46 3.70
N ASP A 27 11.92 -4.38 3.52
CA ASP A 27 11.37 -3.05 3.21
C ASP A 27 10.71 -3.06 1.82
N ALA A 28 11.38 -3.68 0.82
CA ALA A 28 10.83 -3.85 -0.52
C ALA A 28 9.59 -4.75 -0.56
N LEU A 29 9.56 -5.82 0.25
CA LEU A 29 8.38 -6.69 0.40
C LEU A 29 7.21 -5.92 1.01
N VAL A 30 7.45 -5.16 2.08
CA VAL A 30 6.41 -4.36 2.74
C VAL A 30 5.85 -3.33 1.77
N ASP A 31 6.68 -2.64 1.00
CA ASP A 31 6.20 -1.70 -0.02
C ASP A 31 5.39 -2.38 -1.11
N THR A 32 5.82 -3.55 -1.58
CA THR A 32 5.06 -4.33 -2.57
C THR A 32 3.69 -4.74 -2.03
N VAL A 33 3.64 -5.24 -0.79
CA VAL A 33 2.38 -5.64 -0.14
C VAL A 33 1.47 -4.44 0.06
N LYS A 34 2.00 -3.27 0.48
CA LYS A 34 1.22 -2.04 0.62
C LYS A 34 0.54 -1.62 -0.68
N TRP A 35 1.31 -1.60 -1.77
CA TRP A 35 0.78 -1.22 -3.07
C TRP A 35 -0.24 -2.24 -3.59
N GLY A 36 0.07 -3.54 -3.50
CA GLY A 36 -0.85 -4.61 -3.88
C GLY A 36 -2.16 -4.58 -3.09
N ALA A 37 -2.07 -4.41 -1.76
CA ALA A 37 -3.22 -4.30 -0.87
C ALA A 37 -4.10 -3.09 -1.22
N SER A 38 -3.48 -1.94 -1.49
CA SER A 38 -4.19 -0.71 -1.86
C SER A 38 -4.94 -0.84 -3.18
N ILE A 39 -4.29 -1.41 -4.20
CA ILE A 39 -4.90 -1.65 -5.51
C ILE A 39 -6.08 -2.62 -5.38
N ALA A 40 -5.90 -3.72 -4.63
CA ALA A 40 -6.99 -4.65 -4.37
C ALA A 40 -8.15 -3.96 -3.64
N GLN A 41 -7.88 -3.11 -2.65
CA GLN A 41 -8.91 -2.40 -1.91
C GLN A 41 -9.72 -1.44 -2.81
N ILE A 42 -9.03 -0.68 -3.67
CA ILE A 42 -9.66 0.17 -4.69
C ILE A 42 -10.51 -0.68 -5.64
N GLY A 43 -10.00 -1.85 -6.05
CA GLY A 43 -10.75 -2.82 -6.83
C GLY A 43 -12.04 -3.28 -6.13
N GLY A 44 -12.00 -3.50 -4.82
CA GLY A 44 -13.18 -3.85 -4.00
C GLY A 44 -14.22 -2.73 -3.96
N TYR A 45 -13.78 -1.48 -3.78
CA TYR A 45 -14.66 -0.31 -3.84
C TYR A 45 -15.26 -0.12 -5.23
N ALA A 46 -14.45 -0.27 -6.28
CA ALA A 46 -14.92 -0.20 -7.67
C ALA A 46 -15.94 -1.31 -7.96
N ALA A 47 -15.63 -2.56 -7.62
CA ALA A 47 -16.53 -3.69 -7.80
C ALA A 47 -17.88 -3.47 -7.09
N THR A 48 -17.86 -2.90 -5.89
CA THR A 48 -19.09 -2.52 -5.17
C THR A 48 -19.86 -1.44 -5.89
N GLY A 49 -19.18 -0.39 -6.35
CA GLY A 49 -19.79 0.73 -7.08
C GLY A 49 -20.40 0.33 -8.43
N PHE A 50 -19.80 -0.63 -9.13
CA PHE A 50 -20.29 -1.16 -10.40
C PHE A 50 -21.29 -2.34 -10.25
N GLY A 51 -21.60 -2.76 -9.02
CA GLY A 51 -22.52 -3.87 -8.77
C GLY A 51 -21.93 -5.26 -8.99
N PHE A 52 -20.61 -5.39 -9.14
CA PHE A 52 -19.88 -6.66 -9.20
C PHE A 52 -19.73 -7.28 -7.81
N THR A 53 -20.85 -7.73 -7.25
CA THR A 53 -20.96 -8.25 -5.87
C THR A 53 -20.04 -9.45 -5.60
N THR A 54 -19.87 -10.36 -6.56
CA THR A 54 -18.99 -11.54 -6.42
C THR A 54 -17.51 -11.16 -6.32
N TRP A 55 -17.08 -10.11 -7.01
CA TRP A 55 -15.67 -9.69 -7.05
C TRP A 55 -15.31 -8.74 -5.91
N ALA A 56 -16.29 -8.00 -5.38
CA ALA A 56 -16.05 -7.05 -4.29
C ALA A 56 -15.45 -7.74 -3.04
N LEU A 57 -16.04 -8.85 -2.60
CA LEU A 57 -15.61 -9.55 -1.38
C LEU A 57 -14.16 -10.07 -1.44
N PRO A 58 -13.70 -10.81 -2.48
CA PRO A 58 -12.31 -11.26 -2.56
C PRO A 58 -11.33 -10.10 -2.68
N PHE A 59 -11.66 -9.03 -3.40
CA PHE A 59 -10.82 -7.83 -3.44
C PHE A 59 -10.70 -7.17 -2.07
N PHE A 60 -11.81 -7.08 -1.32
CA PHE A 60 -11.77 -6.58 0.05
C PHE A 60 -10.90 -7.45 0.96
N ALA A 61 -11.05 -8.77 0.89
CA ALA A 61 -10.28 -9.71 1.68
C ALA A 61 -8.76 -9.59 1.43
N ILE A 62 -8.34 -9.54 0.16
CA ILE A 62 -6.92 -9.39 -0.21
C ILE A 62 -6.35 -8.07 0.33
N GLY A 63 -7.09 -6.98 0.16
CA GLY A 63 -6.65 -5.68 0.67
C GLY A 63 -6.54 -5.67 2.21
N LEU A 64 -7.54 -6.22 2.92
CA LEU A 64 -7.54 -6.28 4.38
C LEU A 64 -6.39 -7.13 4.92
N LEU A 65 -6.12 -8.30 4.32
CA LEU A 65 -5.02 -9.18 4.70
C LEU A 65 -3.67 -8.52 4.44
N GLY A 66 -3.52 -7.86 3.29
CA GLY A 66 -2.30 -7.17 2.92
C GLY A 66 -1.99 -6.01 3.87
N TRP A 67 -2.97 -5.15 4.15
CA TRP A 67 -2.78 -4.05 5.09
C TRP A 67 -2.60 -4.50 6.54
N LEU A 68 -3.23 -5.61 6.96
CA LEU A 68 -2.96 -6.20 8.26
C LEU A 68 -1.50 -6.68 8.36
N ALA A 69 -0.98 -7.33 7.33
CA ALA A 69 0.43 -7.75 7.27
C ALA A 69 1.40 -6.54 7.36
N VAL A 70 1.06 -5.44 6.69
CA VAL A 70 1.81 -4.18 6.77
C VAL A 70 1.75 -3.59 8.17
N GLY A 71 0.57 -3.54 8.79
CA GLY A 71 0.41 -3.05 10.16
C GLY A 71 1.26 -3.84 11.14
N LEU A 72 1.32 -5.17 10.99
CA LEU A 72 2.21 -6.03 11.79
C LEU A 72 3.69 -5.75 11.52
N ALA A 73 4.09 -5.58 10.26
CA ALA A 73 5.47 -5.26 9.89
C ALA A 73 5.93 -3.90 10.45
N TRP A 74 5.03 -2.93 10.48
CA TRP A 74 5.28 -1.58 11.03
C TRP A 74 5.05 -1.48 12.53
N ARG A 75 4.52 -2.53 13.17
CA ARG A 75 4.03 -2.51 14.56
C ARG A 75 3.08 -1.35 14.86
N ASP A 76 2.31 -0.95 13.86
CA ASP A 76 1.32 0.11 13.97
C ASP A 76 0.01 -0.47 14.49
N ARG A 77 -0.32 -0.15 15.75
CA ARG A 77 -1.52 -0.64 16.42
C ARG A 77 -2.81 -0.13 15.77
N ALA A 78 -2.79 1.06 15.18
CA ALA A 78 -3.97 1.61 14.53
C ALA A 78 -4.26 0.84 13.24
N ILE A 79 -3.25 0.60 12.40
CA ILE A 79 -3.42 -0.18 11.16
C ILE A 79 -3.87 -1.61 11.48
N ILE A 80 -3.29 -2.24 12.50
CA ILE A 80 -3.69 -3.59 12.94
C ILE A 80 -5.15 -3.58 13.39
N LEU A 81 -5.54 -2.64 14.27
CA LEU A 81 -6.89 -2.58 14.83
C LEU A 81 -7.95 -2.42 13.74
N ILE A 82 -7.79 -1.44 12.85
CA ILE A 82 -8.82 -1.14 11.85
C ILE A 82 -9.01 -2.31 10.87
N HIS A 83 -7.92 -2.95 10.43
CA HIS A 83 -8.00 -4.06 9.47
C HIS A 83 -8.51 -5.34 10.13
N LEU A 84 -8.13 -5.59 11.38
CA LEU A 84 -8.62 -6.75 12.12
C LEU A 84 -10.13 -6.63 12.40
N VAL A 85 -10.60 -5.48 12.87
CA VAL A 85 -12.02 -5.24 13.13
C VAL A 85 -12.83 -5.31 11.82
N ALA A 86 -12.34 -4.69 10.75
CA ALA A 86 -12.97 -4.78 9.44
C ALA A 86 -13.04 -6.22 8.92
N MET A 87 -11.99 -7.02 9.12
CA MET A 87 -11.97 -8.44 8.78
C MET A 87 -13.03 -9.23 9.54
N VAL A 88 -13.10 -9.05 10.87
CA VAL A 88 -14.10 -9.73 11.70
C VAL A 88 -15.50 -9.34 11.26
N ALA A 89 -15.78 -8.05 11.07
CA ALA A 89 -17.08 -7.58 10.60
C ALA A 89 -17.47 -8.20 9.24
N MET A 90 -16.52 -8.29 8.31
CA MET A 90 -16.74 -8.92 6.99
C MET A 90 -17.05 -10.41 7.12
N LEU A 91 -16.29 -11.15 7.92
CA LEU A 91 -16.49 -12.59 8.14
C LEU A 91 -17.80 -12.87 8.87
N THR A 92 -18.14 -12.09 9.90
CA THR A 92 -19.44 -12.18 10.58
C THR A 92 -20.59 -11.92 9.61
N GLY A 93 -20.46 -10.93 8.72
CA GLY A 93 -21.43 -10.68 7.67
C GLY A 93 -21.62 -11.88 6.72
N LEU A 94 -20.55 -12.62 6.42
CA LEU A 94 -20.65 -13.83 5.59
C LEU A 94 -21.31 -15.00 6.33
N VAL A 95 -20.93 -15.23 7.59
CA VAL A 95 -21.49 -16.33 8.42
C VAL A 95 -22.97 -16.12 8.72
N THR A 96 -23.40 -14.87 8.97
CA THR A 96 -24.79 -14.54 9.31
C THR A 96 -25.73 -14.52 8.09
N ARG A 97 -25.19 -14.40 6.87
CA ARG A 97 -25.95 -14.41 5.61
C ARG A 97 -25.97 -15.78 4.92
N GLY A 98 -25.23 -16.75 5.46
CA GLY A 98 -25.17 -18.13 4.97
C GLY A 98 -26.27 -19.01 5.53
#